data_AF-A0A7S4EC60-F1
#
_entry.id   AF-A0A7S4EC60-F1
#
_cell.length_a   1.000
_cell.length_b   1.000
_cell.length_c   1.000
_cell.angle_alpha   90.00
_cell.angle_beta   90.00
_cell.angle_gamma   90.00
#
_symmetry.space_group_name_H-M   'P 1'
#
loop_
_entity.id
_entity.type
_entity.pdbx_description
1 polymer ?
#
loop_
_entity_poly.entity_id
_entity_poly.type
_entity_poly.pdbx_seq_one_letter_code
_entity_poly.pdbx_strand_id
1 'polypeptide(L)'
;MRTALLVLALGGANAISAPRSKAALQLRGGGLDDLDVVQVGAAALGAAGLNQWISPKASFEVYGVTKTDASALALRRGVGAWQLGLAYLLTAENPLAAAPLVSAASLLAIVPNCEPFDAPKEPILAWIALLVAMGTKFTDLSPWVITGLYLGNGVMSYFFTEETLKMYGCSGKKGLSKLGVATQKLSGAMMLFSGAYLAALAAGKEPLEAFGITAALICAHVAIFVFHGAPDDYNKLPLAWLALFGALAFKALS
;
A
#
# COMPACT_ATOMS: atom_id res chain seq x y z
N MET A 1 15.19 -15.20 -5.33
CA MET A 1 14.15 -14.13 -5.28
C MET A 1 14.63 -12.81 -4.67
N ARG A 2 15.45 -12.79 -3.60
CA ARG A 2 16.04 -11.54 -3.03
C ARG A 2 16.71 -10.63 -4.07
N THR A 3 17.43 -11.23 -5.03
CA THR A 3 18.15 -10.50 -6.08
C THR A 3 17.22 -9.87 -7.12
N ALA A 4 16.05 -10.46 -7.40
CA ALA A 4 15.19 -9.99 -8.49
C ALA A 4 14.42 -8.71 -8.13
N LEU A 5 13.88 -8.63 -6.91
CA LEU A 5 13.22 -7.42 -6.38
C LEU A 5 14.21 -6.28 -6.18
N LEU A 6 15.44 -6.60 -5.72
CA LEU A 6 16.51 -5.61 -5.59
C LEU A 6 16.98 -5.09 -6.95
N VAL A 7 17.10 -5.97 -7.95
CA VAL A 7 17.48 -5.60 -9.32
C VAL A 7 16.38 -4.80 -10.02
N LEU A 8 15.11 -5.08 -9.76
CA LEU A 8 14.00 -4.26 -10.28
C LEU A 8 13.97 -2.87 -9.62
N ALA A 9 14.13 -2.79 -8.30
CA ALA A 9 14.14 -1.52 -7.57
C ALA A 9 15.39 -0.67 -7.89
N LEU A 10 16.57 -1.29 -7.99
CA LEU A 10 17.84 -0.62 -8.34
C LEU A 10 17.98 -0.35 -9.83
N GLY A 11 17.40 -1.19 -10.69
CA GLY A 11 17.32 -0.97 -12.13
C GLY A 11 16.41 0.20 -12.46
N GLY A 12 15.26 0.31 -11.80
CA GLY A 12 14.37 1.47 -11.88
C GLY A 12 15.03 2.75 -11.38
N ALA A 13 15.72 2.71 -10.23
CA ALA A 13 16.40 3.89 -9.67
C ALA A 13 17.55 4.41 -10.56
N ASN A 14 18.38 3.53 -11.14
CA ASN A 14 19.47 3.93 -12.04
C ASN A 14 19.00 4.42 -13.42
N ALA A 15 17.81 4.01 -13.86
CA ALA A 15 17.21 4.52 -15.08
C ALA A 15 16.76 5.99 -14.91
N ILE A 16 16.35 6.37 -13.70
CA ILE A 16 15.72 7.68 -13.43
C ILE A 16 16.73 8.76 -12.98
N SER A 17 17.85 8.39 -12.35
CA SER A 17 18.79 9.37 -11.75
C SER A 17 19.90 9.89 -12.66
N ALA A 18 19.95 9.50 -13.94
CA ALA A 18 21.01 9.96 -14.84
C ALA A 18 20.61 11.27 -15.55
N PRO A 19 21.45 12.34 -15.52
CA PRO A 19 21.19 13.56 -16.28
C PRO A 19 21.30 13.23 -17.77
N ARG A 20 20.18 13.24 -18.50
CA ARG A 20 20.15 12.78 -19.90
C ARG A 20 19.37 13.72 -20.80
N SER A 21 20.04 14.18 -21.87
CA SER A 21 19.46 14.98 -22.94
C SER A 21 18.40 14.20 -23.71
N LYS A 22 17.23 14.83 -23.95
CA LYS A 22 16.03 14.22 -24.57
C LYS A 22 16.31 13.47 -25.89
N ALA A 23 17.27 13.92 -26.70
CA ALA A 23 17.53 13.37 -28.04
C ALA A 23 18.21 11.98 -28.02
N ALA A 24 19.07 11.68 -27.03
CA ALA A 24 19.80 10.42 -26.99
C ALA A 24 18.94 9.22 -26.52
N LEU A 25 17.84 9.49 -25.81
CA LEU A 25 16.91 8.48 -25.27
C LEU A 25 15.93 7.96 -26.32
N GLN A 26 15.41 8.84 -27.19
CA GLN A 26 14.50 8.45 -28.26
C GLN A 26 15.17 7.53 -29.29
N LEU A 27 16.49 7.67 -29.46
CA LEU A 27 17.30 6.83 -30.35
C LEU A 27 17.67 5.46 -29.76
N ARG A 28 17.43 5.22 -28.47
CA ARG A 28 17.77 3.95 -27.77
C ARG A 28 16.58 3.33 -27.03
N GLY A 29 15.35 3.77 -27.30
CA GLY A 29 14.13 3.22 -26.70
C GLY A 29 14.02 3.41 -25.18
N GLY A 30 14.64 4.46 -24.63
CA GLY A 30 14.84 4.62 -23.18
C GLY A 30 14.01 5.69 -22.50
N GLY A 31 13.00 6.27 -23.15
CA GLY A 31 12.02 7.12 -22.48
C GLY A 31 10.91 6.24 -21.94
N LEU A 32 10.74 6.19 -20.61
CA LEU A 32 9.46 5.72 -20.07
C LEU A 32 8.41 6.73 -20.55
N ASP A 33 7.45 6.26 -21.35
CA ASP A 33 6.29 7.06 -21.71
C ASP A 33 5.51 7.38 -20.44
N ASP A 34 4.68 8.44 -20.44
CA ASP A 34 3.97 8.85 -19.22
C ASP A 34 3.00 7.76 -18.70
N LEU A 35 2.61 6.81 -19.56
CA LEU A 35 1.87 5.58 -19.24
C LEU A 35 2.71 4.52 -18.48
N ASP A 36 4.04 4.54 -18.61
CA ASP A 36 4.92 3.56 -17.97
C ASP A 36 5.12 3.84 -16.47
N VAL A 37 4.96 5.09 -16.03
CA VAL A 37 5.26 5.51 -14.65
C VAL A 37 4.25 4.91 -13.65
N VAL A 38 2.97 5.00 -13.98
CA VAL A 38 1.89 4.44 -13.16
C VAL A 38 1.98 2.91 -13.14
N GLN A 39 2.27 2.29 -14.29
CA GLN A 39 2.43 0.84 -14.40
C GLN A 39 3.62 0.32 -13.59
N VAL A 40 4.76 1.01 -13.60
CA VAL A 40 5.92 0.64 -12.77
C VAL A 40 5.56 0.73 -11.28
N GLY A 41 4.88 1.80 -10.86
CA GLY A 41 4.41 1.95 -9.48
C GLY A 41 3.45 0.84 -9.07
N ALA A 42 2.44 0.56 -9.91
CA ALA A 42 1.48 -0.51 -9.69
C ALA A 42 2.14 -1.89 -9.65
N ALA A 43 3.06 -2.18 -10.57
CA ALA A 43 3.78 -3.47 -10.61
C ALA A 43 4.65 -3.66 -9.37
N ALA A 44 5.38 -2.62 -8.94
CA ALA A 44 6.18 -2.68 -7.73
C ALA A 44 5.32 -2.91 -6.48
N LEU A 45 4.20 -2.17 -6.36
CA LEU A 45 3.24 -2.36 -5.28
C LEU A 45 2.64 -3.76 -5.31
N GLY A 46 2.20 -4.22 -6.48
CA GLY A 46 1.59 -5.53 -6.68
C GLY A 46 2.53 -6.68 -6.32
N ALA A 47 3.77 -6.65 -6.83
CA ALA A 47 4.76 -7.68 -6.53
C ALA A 47 5.11 -7.76 -5.04
N ALA A 48 5.29 -6.59 -4.40
CA ALA A 48 5.58 -6.55 -2.97
C ALA A 48 4.37 -6.90 -2.10
N GLY A 49 3.16 -6.53 -2.52
CA GLY A 49 1.91 -6.91 -1.86
C GLY A 49 1.67 -8.42 -1.94
N LEU A 50 1.89 -9.02 -3.11
CA LEU A 50 1.80 -10.46 -3.32
C LEU A 50 2.80 -11.22 -2.44
N ASN A 51 4.06 -10.78 -2.39
CA ASN A 51 5.08 -11.38 -1.54
C ASN A 51 4.70 -11.30 -0.05
N GLN A 52 4.11 -10.18 0.39
CA GLN A 52 3.65 -10.00 1.77
C GLN A 52 2.46 -10.91 2.12
N TRP A 53 1.56 -11.14 1.17
CA TRP A 53 0.37 -11.94 1.39
C TRP A 53 0.67 -13.46 1.34
N ILE A 54 1.40 -13.93 0.33
CA ILE A 54 1.76 -15.35 0.17
C ILE A 54 2.84 -15.77 1.17
N SER A 55 3.86 -14.94 1.35
CA SER A 55 5.08 -15.30 2.09
C SER A 55 5.44 -14.23 3.14
N PRO A 56 4.58 -13.95 4.13
CA PRO A 56 4.79 -12.87 5.11
C PRO A 56 6.11 -13.01 5.87
N LYS A 57 6.53 -14.22 6.21
CA LYS A 57 7.82 -14.47 6.86
C LYS A 57 9.00 -14.09 5.97
N ALA A 58 9.02 -14.57 4.72
CA ALA A 58 10.08 -14.22 3.77
C ALA A 58 10.09 -12.71 3.48
N SER A 59 8.91 -12.06 3.48
CA SER A 59 8.80 -10.61 3.37
C SER A 59 9.49 -9.90 4.53
N PHE A 60 9.30 -10.32 5.78
CA PHE A 60 10.02 -9.76 6.93
C PHE A 60 11.53 -9.97 6.83
N GLU A 61 11.96 -11.18 6.44
CA GLU A 61 13.38 -11.51 6.28
C GLU A 61 14.09 -10.67 5.21
N VAL A 62 13.36 -10.19 4.19
CA VAL A 62 13.90 -9.25 3.20
C VAL A 62 14.31 -7.93 3.86
N TYR A 63 13.63 -7.52 4.94
CA TYR A 63 13.92 -6.30 5.69
C TYR A 63 14.79 -6.52 6.94
N GLY A 64 15.36 -7.72 7.12
CA GLY A 64 16.25 -8.04 8.24
C GLY A 64 15.53 -8.52 9.51
N VAL A 65 14.20 -8.56 9.51
CA VAL A 65 13.41 -9.02 10.66
C VAL A 65 13.46 -10.55 10.74
N THR A 66 14.20 -11.07 11.71
CA THR A 66 14.44 -12.52 11.90
C THR A 66 13.53 -13.17 12.93
N LYS A 67 12.95 -12.39 13.84
CA LYS A 67 12.01 -12.85 14.86
C LYS A 67 10.62 -12.30 14.55
N THR A 68 9.68 -13.20 14.27
CA THR A 68 8.29 -12.88 13.97
C THR A 68 7.37 -13.72 14.85
N ASP A 69 6.21 -13.19 15.15
CA ASP A 69 5.14 -13.89 15.85
C ASP A 69 3.90 -14.03 14.95
N ALA A 70 2.96 -14.90 15.33
CA ALA A 70 1.78 -15.21 14.51
C ALA A 70 0.92 -13.97 14.20
N SER A 71 0.84 -13.01 15.13
CA SER A 71 0.07 -11.78 14.94
C SER A 71 0.73 -10.89 13.87
N ALA A 72 2.05 -10.70 13.95
CA ALA A 72 2.79 -9.94 12.94
C ALA A 72 2.68 -10.57 11.55
N LEU A 73 2.75 -11.91 11.46
CA LEU A 73 2.61 -12.62 10.18
C LEU A 73 1.21 -12.47 9.57
N ALA A 74 0.15 -12.53 10.37
CA ALA A 74 -1.21 -12.25 9.91
C ALA A 74 -1.35 -10.80 9.44
N LEU A 75 -0.97 -9.83 10.28
CA LEU A 75 -1.07 -8.41 9.95
C LEU A 75 -0.25 -8.05 8.70
N ARG A 76 0.86 -8.77 8.45
CA ARG A 76 1.66 -8.60 7.22
C ARG A 76 0.90 -9.00 5.96
N ARG A 77 0.05 -10.02 6.03
CA ARG A 77 -0.90 -10.32 4.93
C ARG A 77 -1.90 -9.18 4.75
N GLY A 78 -2.29 -8.53 5.84
CA GLY A 78 -3.07 -7.30 5.83
C GLY A 78 -2.45 -6.22 4.95
N VAL A 79 -1.16 -5.92 5.20
CA VAL A 79 -0.40 -4.96 4.38
C VAL A 79 -0.40 -5.40 2.92
N GLY A 80 -0.13 -6.69 2.66
CA GLY A 80 -0.12 -7.25 1.30
C GLY A 80 -1.45 -7.07 0.55
N ALA A 81 -2.58 -7.33 1.22
CA ALA A 81 -3.91 -7.20 0.63
C ALA A 81 -4.27 -5.76 0.27
N TRP A 82 -3.95 -4.79 1.13
CA TRP A 82 -4.19 -3.36 0.84
C TRP A 82 -3.23 -2.83 -0.21
N GLN A 83 -2.00 -3.32 -0.24
CA GLN A 83 -1.01 -2.93 -1.25
C GLN A 83 -1.37 -3.47 -2.65
N LEU A 84 -1.90 -4.69 -2.74
CA LEU A 84 -2.49 -5.24 -3.96
C LEU A 84 -3.73 -4.43 -4.39
N GLY A 85 -4.56 -4.03 -3.43
CA GLY A 85 -5.70 -3.16 -3.70
C GLY A 85 -5.29 -1.82 -4.33
N LEU A 86 -4.31 -1.13 -3.74
CA LEU A 86 -3.76 0.10 -4.32
C LEU A 86 -3.18 -0.14 -5.71
N ALA A 87 -2.39 -1.20 -5.90
CA ALA A 87 -1.83 -1.54 -7.20
C ALA A 87 -2.90 -1.69 -8.28
N TYR A 88 -4.01 -2.37 -7.96
CA TYR A 88 -5.14 -2.49 -8.87
C TYR A 88 -5.80 -1.14 -9.15
N LEU A 89 -6.08 -0.34 -8.12
CA LEU A 89 -6.72 0.97 -8.26
C LEU A 89 -5.93 1.91 -9.17
N LEU A 90 -4.60 1.88 -9.11
CA LEU A 90 -3.74 2.69 -9.99
C LEU A 90 -3.90 2.33 -11.48
N THR A 91 -4.38 1.14 -11.80
CA THR A 91 -4.52 0.62 -13.17
C THR A 91 -5.96 0.42 -13.60
N ALA A 92 -6.92 0.68 -12.72
CA ALA A 92 -8.34 0.50 -13.02
C ALA A 92 -8.83 1.59 -13.98
N GLU A 93 -9.71 1.23 -14.92
CA GLU A 93 -10.33 2.19 -15.84
C GLU A 93 -11.15 3.26 -15.09
N ASN A 94 -11.83 2.85 -14.02
CA ASN A 94 -12.54 3.75 -13.12
C ASN A 94 -12.20 3.42 -11.66
N PRO A 95 -11.12 3.99 -11.10
CA PRO A 95 -10.66 3.67 -9.75
C PRO A 95 -11.69 4.00 -8.67
N LEU A 96 -12.42 5.11 -8.83
CA LEU A 96 -13.46 5.53 -7.88
C LEU A 96 -14.59 4.49 -7.80
N ALA A 97 -15.04 3.98 -8.95
CA ALA A 97 -16.06 2.94 -9.00
C ALA A 97 -15.58 1.57 -8.53
N ALA A 98 -14.30 1.25 -8.76
CA ALA A 98 -13.70 0.00 -8.31
C ALA A 98 -13.41 -0.04 -6.80
N ALA A 99 -13.16 1.11 -6.18
CA ALA A 99 -12.70 1.23 -4.80
C ALA A 99 -13.53 0.49 -3.73
N PRO A 100 -14.88 0.48 -3.76
CA PRO A 100 -15.66 -0.29 -2.80
C PRO A 100 -15.42 -1.79 -2.91
N LEU A 101 -15.40 -2.34 -4.14
CA LEU A 101 -15.17 -3.77 -4.38
C LEU A 101 -13.72 -4.17 -4.08
N VAL A 102 -12.76 -3.29 -4.35
CA VAL A 102 -11.36 -3.49 -3.97
C VAL A 102 -11.23 -3.54 -2.46
N SER A 103 -11.86 -2.63 -1.72
CA SER A 103 -11.89 -2.68 -0.26
C SER A 103 -12.52 -3.96 0.25
N ALA A 104 -13.65 -4.39 -0.34
CA ALA A 104 -14.31 -5.63 0.03
C ALA A 104 -13.40 -6.86 -0.19
N ALA A 105 -12.70 -6.90 -1.33
CA ALA A 105 -11.75 -7.96 -1.65
C ALA A 105 -10.55 -7.95 -0.70
N SER A 106 -9.99 -6.77 -0.37
CA SER A 106 -8.91 -6.64 0.60
C SER A 106 -9.36 -7.11 1.99
N LEU A 107 -10.58 -6.77 2.44
CA LEU A 107 -11.14 -7.25 3.70
C LEU A 107 -11.35 -8.77 3.70
N LEU A 108 -11.89 -9.33 2.62
CA LEU A 108 -12.08 -10.77 2.47
C LEU A 108 -10.75 -11.51 2.55
N ALA A 109 -9.72 -11.00 1.87
CA ALA A 109 -8.37 -11.57 1.86
C ALA A 109 -7.67 -11.54 3.24
N ILE A 110 -8.19 -10.76 4.20
CA ILE A 110 -7.63 -10.63 5.55
C ILE A 110 -8.53 -11.24 6.64
N VAL A 111 -9.67 -11.84 6.30
CA VAL A 111 -10.48 -12.60 7.27
C VAL A 111 -9.66 -13.66 8.03
N PRO A 112 -8.73 -14.40 7.40
CA PRO A 112 -7.87 -15.33 8.14
C PRO A 112 -6.98 -14.65 9.19
N ASN A 113 -6.76 -13.34 9.10
CA ASN A 113 -5.96 -12.63 10.09
C ASN A 113 -6.63 -12.59 11.46
N CYS A 114 -7.93 -12.86 11.58
CA CYS A 114 -8.61 -12.96 12.87
C CYS A 114 -8.16 -14.19 13.68
N GLU A 115 -7.68 -15.25 13.03
CA GLU A 115 -7.42 -16.54 13.67
C GLU A 115 -6.32 -16.46 14.74
N PRO A 116 -5.15 -15.82 14.51
CA PRO A 116 -4.12 -15.72 15.54
C PRO A 116 -4.52 -14.88 16.75
N PHE A 117 -5.61 -14.11 16.65
CA PHE A 117 -6.12 -13.28 17.74
C PHE A 117 -7.33 -13.90 18.46
N ASP A 118 -7.87 -15.03 17.97
CA ASP A 118 -9.19 -15.53 18.35
C ASP A 118 -10.29 -14.45 18.19
N ALA A 119 -10.15 -13.56 17.20
CA ALA A 119 -11.04 -12.42 17.00
C ALA A 119 -12.34 -12.82 16.26
N PRO A 120 -13.48 -12.16 16.55
CA PRO A 120 -14.73 -12.37 15.82
C PRO A 120 -14.58 -11.95 14.35
N LYS A 121 -15.18 -12.72 13.43
CA LYS A 121 -15.11 -12.47 11.98
C LYS A 121 -16.30 -11.63 11.49
N GLU A 122 -17.39 -11.63 12.24
CA GLU A 122 -18.67 -11.00 11.94
C GLU A 122 -18.54 -9.49 11.64
N PRO A 123 -17.74 -8.70 12.40
CA PRO A 123 -17.55 -7.29 12.07
C PRO A 123 -16.93 -7.06 10.69
N ILE A 124 -15.97 -7.91 10.28
CA ILE A 124 -15.36 -7.82 8.95
C ILE A 124 -16.37 -8.18 7.86
N LEU A 125 -17.18 -9.23 8.08
CA LEU A 125 -18.22 -9.64 7.15
C LEU A 125 -19.27 -8.53 6.94
N ALA A 126 -19.65 -7.82 8.01
CA ALA A 126 -20.56 -6.68 7.92
C ALA A 126 -19.99 -5.55 7.04
N TRP A 127 -18.70 -5.24 7.20
CA TRP A 127 -18.01 -4.27 6.33
C TRP A 127 -17.93 -4.74 4.88
N ILE A 128 -17.62 -6.00 4.63
CA ILE A 128 -17.59 -6.57 3.27
C ILE A 128 -18.98 -6.43 2.62
N ALA A 129 -20.04 -6.78 3.33
CA ALA A 129 -21.41 -6.66 2.81
C ALA A 129 -21.78 -5.21 2.48
N LEU A 130 -21.43 -4.27 3.36
CA LEU A 130 -21.63 -2.84 3.12
C LEU A 130 -20.88 -2.35 1.87
N LEU A 131 -19.60 -2.71 1.75
CA LEU A 131 -18.75 -2.29 0.63
C LEU A 131 -19.19 -2.91 -0.71
N VAL A 132 -19.66 -4.16 -0.69
CA VAL A 132 -20.28 -4.79 -1.87
C VAL A 132 -21.57 -4.07 -2.27
N ALA A 133 -22.43 -3.75 -1.30
CA ALA A 133 -23.66 -2.99 -1.56
C ALA A 133 -23.38 -1.57 -2.09
N MET A 134 -22.32 -0.92 -1.63
CA MET A 134 -21.86 0.35 -2.16
C MET A 134 -21.31 0.21 -3.59
N GLY A 135 -20.55 -0.84 -3.86
CA GLY A 135 -19.99 -1.10 -5.19
C GLY A 135 -21.05 -1.33 -6.26
N THR A 136 -22.16 -2.00 -5.93
CA THR A 136 -23.26 -2.24 -6.87
C THR A 136 -24.12 -0.99 -7.15
N LYS A 137 -24.03 0.03 -6.30
CA LYS A 137 -24.77 1.30 -6.42
C LYS A 137 -23.84 2.52 -6.56
N PHE A 138 -22.62 2.32 -7.03
CA PHE A 138 -21.60 3.37 -7.00
C PHE A 138 -22.01 4.64 -7.77
N THR A 139 -22.77 4.51 -8.86
CA THR A 139 -23.26 5.64 -9.66
C THR A 139 -24.12 6.62 -8.87
N ASP A 140 -24.72 6.16 -7.76
CA ASP A 140 -25.62 6.96 -6.92
C ASP A 140 -24.88 7.57 -5.72
N LEU A 141 -23.58 7.27 -5.56
CA LEU A 141 -22.78 7.69 -4.43
C LEU A 141 -21.80 8.81 -4.81
N SER A 142 -21.66 9.79 -3.92
CA SER A 142 -20.59 10.79 -4.07
C SER A 142 -19.23 10.09 -4.00
N PRO A 143 -18.28 10.41 -4.91
CA PRO A 143 -16.91 9.91 -4.84
C PRO A 143 -16.23 10.15 -3.49
N TRP A 144 -16.64 11.19 -2.77
CA TRP A 144 -16.12 11.52 -1.45
C TRP A 144 -16.53 10.52 -0.36
N VAL A 145 -17.61 9.75 -0.54
CA VAL A 145 -18.01 8.72 0.43
C VAL A 145 -16.96 7.62 0.47
N ILE A 146 -16.55 7.07 -0.68
CA ILE A 146 -15.56 5.99 -0.70
C ILE A 146 -14.17 6.50 -0.33
N THR A 147 -13.80 7.70 -0.79
CA THR A 147 -12.57 8.38 -0.36
C THR A 147 -12.52 8.55 1.16
N GLY A 148 -13.62 9.03 1.76
CA GLY A 148 -13.75 9.22 3.19
C GLY A 148 -13.62 7.91 3.97
N LEU A 149 -14.16 6.80 3.44
CA LEU A 149 -13.99 5.49 4.06
C LEU A 149 -12.52 5.04 4.08
N TYR A 150 -11.79 5.18 2.97
CA TYR A 150 -10.36 4.83 2.93
C TYR A 150 -9.55 5.70 3.89
N LEU A 151 -9.75 7.03 3.84
CA LEU A 151 -9.02 7.96 4.70
C LEU A 151 -9.35 7.76 6.17
N GLY A 152 -10.63 7.64 6.52
CA GLY A 152 -11.08 7.43 7.90
C GLY A 152 -10.56 6.12 8.49
N ASN A 153 -10.71 5.00 7.78
CA ASN A 153 -10.17 3.71 8.23
C ASN A 153 -8.63 3.69 8.25
N GLY A 154 -8.00 4.39 7.31
CA GLY A 154 -6.56 4.59 7.27
C GLY A 154 -6.04 5.36 8.49
N VAL A 155 -6.71 6.48 8.86
CA VAL A 155 -6.38 7.27 10.05
C VAL A 155 -6.53 6.42 11.31
N MET A 156 -7.65 5.70 11.45
CA MET A 156 -7.88 4.81 12.60
C MET A 156 -6.80 3.74 12.70
N SER A 157 -6.49 3.06 11.59
CA SER A 157 -5.49 1.99 11.57
C SER A 157 -4.05 2.48 11.75
N TYR A 158 -3.73 3.70 11.33
CA TYR A 158 -2.37 4.26 11.38
C TYR A 158 -2.06 4.99 12.70
N PHE A 159 -2.97 5.86 13.16
CA PHE A 159 -2.76 6.70 14.33
C PHE A 159 -3.35 6.08 15.61
N PHE A 160 -4.47 5.36 15.49
CA PHE A 160 -5.20 4.75 16.60
C PHE A 160 -5.16 3.21 16.50
N THR A 161 -3.98 2.69 16.17
CA THR A 161 -3.78 1.28 15.78
C THR A 161 -4.24 0.31 16.87
N GLU A 162 -3.86 0.57 18.12
CA GLU A 162 -4.21 -0.33 19.23
C GLU A 162 -5.70 -0.29 19.55
N GLU A 163 -6.29 0.90 19.55
CA GLU A 163 -7.72 1.12 19.75
C GLU A 163 -8.53 0.43 18.65
N THR A 164 -8.07 0.56 17.40
CA THR A 164 -8.68 -0.11 16.24
C THR A 164 -8.62 -1.63 16.39
N LEU A 165 -7.45 -2.18 16.73
CA LEU A 165 -7.31 -3.62 16.92
C LEU A 165 -8.16 -4.12 18.09
N LYS A 166 -8.24 -3.37 19.20
CA LYS A 166 -9.12 -3.69 20.34
C LYS A 166 -10.60 -3.67 19.95
N MET A 167 -11.04 -2.66 19.18
CA MET A 167 -12.42 -2.53 18.69
C MET A 167 -12.87 -3.76 17.90
N TYR A 168 -11.96 -4.34 17.12
CA TYR A 168 -12.23 -5.55 16.33
C TYR A 168 -11.91 -6.87 17.07
N GLY A 169 -11.60 -6.82 18.37
CA GLY A 169 -11.25 -8.01 19.16
C GLY A 169 -9.87 -8.60 18.83
N CYS A 170 -9.06 -7.90 18.03
CA CYS A 170 -7.71 -8.30 17.62
C CYS A 170 -6.64 -7.91 18.66
N SER A 171 -6.95 -7.97 19.96
CA SER A 171 -5.96 -7.69 21.02
C SER A 171 -5.11 -8.91 21.38
N GLY A 172 -5.59 -10.11 21.04
CA GLY A 172 -4.96 -11.39 21.40
C GLY A 172 -4.94 -11.66 22.91
N LYS A 173 -4.82 -12.93 23.31
CA LYS A 173 -4.72 -13.31 24.75
C LYS A 173 -3.40 -12.89 25.40
N LYS A 174 -2.35 -12.68 24.60
CA LYS A 174 -0.99 -12.29 25.07
C LYS A 174 -0.68 -10.81 24.79
N GLY A 175 -1.65 -10.03 24.33
CA GLY A 175 -1.44 -8.65 23.88
C GLY A 175 -0.81 -8.56 22.49
N LEU A 176 -0.86 -7.36 21.91
CA LEU A 176 -0.27 -7.05 20.60
C LEU A 176 1.24 -6.93 20.70
N SER A 177 1.97 -7.59 19.80
CA SER A 177 3.42 -7.41 19.71
C SER A 177 3.75 -6.04 19.10
N LYS A 178 4.88 -5.45 19.49
CA LYS A 178 5.36 -4.18 18.90
C LYS A 178 5.50 -4.28 17.38
N LEU A 179 5.98 -5.42 16.89
CA LEU A 179 6.08 -5.71 15.46
C LEU A 179 4.69 -5.79 14.81
N GLY A 180 3.72 -6.42 15.46
CA GLY A 180 2.33 -6.46 15.02
C GLY A 180 1.73 -5.06 14.89
N VAL A 181 1.87 -4.21 15.92
CA VAL A 181 1.41 -2.81 15.88
C VAL A 181 2.06 -2.03 14.75
N ALA A 182 3.39 -2.10 14.62
CA ALA A 182 4.11 -1.45 13.53
C ALA A 182 3.66 -1.96 12.14
N THR A 183 3.37 -3.26 12.02
CA THR A 183 2.86 -3.86 10.78
C THR A 183 1.44 -3.40 10.46
N GLN A 184 0.57 -3.29 11.46
CA GLN A 184 -0.79 -2.78 11.24
C GLN A 184 -0.78 -1.31 10.83
N LYS A 185 0.16 -0.50 11.34
CA LYS A 185 0.36 0.87 10.85
C LYS A 185 0.64 0.89 9.36
N LEU A 186 1.41 -0.05 8.82
CA LEU A 186 1.64 -0.12 7.37
C LEU A 186 0.34 -0.40 6.58
N SER A 187 -0.58 -1.23 7.11
CA SER A 187 -1.91 -1.41 6.52
C SER A 187 -2.70 -0.10 6.52
N GLY A 188 -2.66 0.65 7.64
CA GLY A 188 -3.23 1.99 7.74
C GLY A 188 -2.64 2.96 6.72
N ALA A 189 -1.33 2.94 6.51
CA ALA A 189 -0.65 3.75 5.52
C ALA A 189 -1.13 3.43 4.09
N MET A 190 -1.25 2.15 3.73
CA MET A 190 -1.77 1.74 2.42
C MET A 190 -3.21 2.23 2.18
N MET A 191 -4.06 2.20 3.22
CA MET A 191 -5.41 2.77 3.15
C MET A 191 -5.38 4.30 2.98
N LEU A 192 -4.49 5.00 3.68
CA LEU A 192 -4.28 6.45 3.52
C LEU A 192 -3.79 6.81 2.11
N PHE A 193 -2.84 6.06 1.54
CA PHE A 193 -2.34 6.28 0.19
C PHE A 193 -3.42 6.03 -0.87
N SER A 194 -4.19 4.95 -0.71
CA SER A 194 -5.36 4.68 -1.56
C SER A 194 -6.40 5.79 -1.43
N GLY A 195 -6.69 6.24 -0.21
CA GLY A 195 -7.60 7.35 0.04
C GLY A 195 -7.11 8.67 -0.56
N ALA A 196 -5.81 8.96 -0.51
CA ALA A 196 -5.23 10.15 -1.12
C ALA A 196 -5.32 10.12 -2.65
N TYR A 197 -5.05 8.96 -3.27
CA TYR A 197 -5.23 8.75 -4.70
C TYR A 197 -6.69 9.02 -5.12
N LEU A 198 -7.64 8.40 -4.42
CA LEU A 198 -9.07 8.56 -4.68
C LEU A 198 -9.55 9.99 -4.38
N ALA A 199 -8.99 10.67 -3.37
CA ALA A 199 -9.31 12.07 -3.07
C ALA A 199 -8.86 13.00 -4.19
N ALA A 200 -7.67 12.80 -4.75
CA ALA A 200 -7.19 13.59 -5.87
C ALA A 200 -8.10 13.40 -7.09
N LEU A 201 -8.47 12.15 -7.43
CA LEU A 201 -9.43 11.86 -8.50
C LEU A 201 -10.80 12.49 -8.25
N ALA A 202 -11.33 12.37 -7.02
CA ALA A 202 -12.61 12.98 -6.63
C ALA A 202 -12.59 14.53 -6.72
N ALA A 203 -11.42 15.14 -6.57
CA ALA A 203 -11.19 16.57 -6.77
C ALA A 203 -11.00 16.97 -8.26
N GLY A 204 -11.14 16.03 -9.19
CA GLY A 204 -11.01 16.27 -10.63
C GLY A 204 -9.56 16.33 -11.12
N LYS A 205 -8.60 15.79 -10.38
CA LYS A 205 -7.23 15.65 -10.85
C LYS A 205 -7.12 14.52 -11.88
N GLU A 206 -6.26 14.72 -12.86
CA GLU A 206 -5.95 13.68 -13.85
C GLU A 206 -5.27 12.48 -13.18
N PRO A 207 -5.44 11.25 -13.71
CA PRO A 207 -4.89 10.03 -13.09
C PRO A 207 -3.38 10.06 -12.82
N LEU A 208 -2.60 10.66 -13.73
CA LEU A 208 -1.15 10.79 -13.57
C LEU A 208 -0.78 11.73 -12.41
N GLU A 209 -1.46 12.87 -12.28
CA GLU A 209 -1.25 13.81 -11.18
C GLU A 209 -1.66 13.18 -9.84
N ALA A 210 -2.81 12.50 -9.80
CA ALA A 210 -3.27 11.76 -8.63
C ALA A 210 -2.27 10.68 -8.19
N PHE A 211 -1.69 9.95 -9.15
CA PHE A 211 -0.60 9.00 -8.88
C PHE A 211 0.65 9.72 -8.35
N GLY A 212 1.06 10.84 -8.94
CA GLY A 212 2.22 11.61 -8.51
C GLY A 212 2.11 12.07 -7.05
N ILE A 213 0.94 12.58 -6.64
CA ILE A 213 0.64 12.93 -5.24
C ILE A 213 0.78 11.71 -4.34
N THR A 214 0.21 10.57 -4.76
CA THR A 214 0.25 9.32 -3.98
C THR A 214 1.67 8.78 -3.82
N ALA A 215 2.46 8.78 -4.90
CA ALA A 215 3.86 8.40 -4.89
C ALA A 215 4.69 9.30 -3.97
N ALA A 216 4.43 10.61 -3.96
CA ALA A 216 5.09 11.55 -3.05
C ALA A 216 4.77 11.23 -1.58
N LEU A 217 3.51 10.89 -1.26
CA LEU A 217 3.11 10.49 0.08
C LEU A 217 3.77 9.18 0.53
N ILE A 218 3.86 8.19 -0.36
CA ILE A 218 4.58 6.94 -0.08
C ILE A 218 6.06 7.25 0.19
N CYS A 219 6.70 8.08 -0.64
CA CYS A 219 8.08 8.50 -0.46
C CYS A 219 8.30 9.18 0.90
N ALA A 220 7.44 10.13 1.26
CA ALA A 220 7.50 10.83 2.54
C ALA A 220 7.33 9.87 3.73
N HIS A 221 6.38 8.94 3.66
CA HIS A 221 6.18 7.94 4.69
C HIS A 221 7.39 7.02 4.86
N VAL A 222 7.97 6.54 3.76
CA VAL A 222 9.18 5.72 3.79
C VAL A 222 10.35 6.49 4.39
N ALA A 223 10.50 7.78 4.05
CA ALA A 223 11.53 8.63 4.65
C ALA A 223 11.33 8.78 6.17
N ILE A 224 10.10 9.05 6.62
CA ILE A 224 9.77 9.13 8.05
C ILE A 224 10.09 7.82 8.75
N PHE A 225 9.69 6.68 8.16
CA PHE A 225 9.98 5.37 8.71
C PHE A 225 11.48 5.13 8.82
N VAL A 226 12.25 5.30 7.75
CA VAL A 226 13.70 5.02 7.74
C VAL A 226 14.48 5.92 8.68
N PHE A 227 14.19 7.22 8.70
CA PHE A 227 15.00 8.19 9.45
C PHE A 227 14.55 8.40 10.89
N HIS A 228 13.31 8.06 11.24
CA HIS A 228 12.74 8.38 12.56
C HIS A 228 11.96 7.24 13.23
N GLY A 229 11.64 6.15 12.53
CA GLY A 229 10.69 5.14 13.03
C GLY A 229 11.14 3.67 12.89
N ALA A 230 12.23 3.40 12.19
CA ALA A 230 12.71 2.04 11.96
C ALA A 230 13.37 1.49 13.24
N PRO A 231 13.02 0.27 13.66
CA PRO A 231 13.78 -0.46 14.68
C PRO A 231 15.26 -0.60 14.30
N ASP A 232 16.17 -0.64 15.27
CA ASP A 232 17.63 -0.70 15.03
C ASP A 232 18.07 -1.94 14.22
N ASP A 233 17.27 -3.00 14.22
CA ASP A 233 17.49 -4.25 13.49
C ASP A 233 16.90 -4.28 12.07
N TYR A 234 16.20 -3.23 11.65
CA TYR A 234 15.73 -3.09 10.27
C TYR A 234 16.89 -2.78 9.33
N ASN A 235 17.01 -3.52 8.23
CA ASN A 235 18.03 -3.19 7.23
C ASN A 235 17.65 -1.91 6.45
N LYS A 236 18.63 -1.25 5.82
CA LYS A 236 18.42 -0.01 5.04
C LYS A 236 17.66 -0.22 3.71
N LEU A 237 17.13 -1.42 3.45
CA LEU A 237 16.41 -1.73 2.22
C LEU A 237 15.20 -0.82 1.94
N PRO A 238 14.47 -0.29 2.94
CA PRO A 238 13.39 0.64 2.64
C PRO A 238 13.84 1.93 1.91
N LEU A 239 15.14 2.28 1.91
CA LEU A 239 15.66 3.36 1.06
C LEU A 239 15.44 3.11 -0.45
N ALA A 240 15.35 1.85 -0.89
CA ALA A 240 15.03 1.52 -2.28
C ALA A 240 13.60 1.96 -2.64
N TRP A 241 12.66 1.89 -1.70
CA TRP A 241 11.30 2.40 -1.89
C TRP A 241 11.26 3.93 -1.94
N LEU A 242 12.09 4.60 -1.13
CA LEU A 242 12.25 6.05 -1.17
C LEU A 242 12.76 6.51 -2.55
N ALA A 243 13.82 5.87 -3.04
CA ALA A 243 14.37 6.17 -4.37
C ALA A 243 13.36 5.93 -5.48
N LEU A 244 12.67 4.77 -5.47
CA LEU A 244 11.67 4.43 -6.47
C LEU A 244 10.51 5.44 -6.48
N PHE A 245 9.84 5.64 -5.34
CA PHE A 245 8.64 6.49 -5.31
C PHE A 245 8.97 7.98 -5.40
N GLY A 246 10.12 8.43 -4.92
CA GLY A 246 10.58 9.80 -5.16
C GLY A 246 10.81 10.08 -6.64
N ALA A 247 11.41 9.13 -7.35
CA ALA A 247 11.66 9.21 -8.78
C ALA A 247 10.36 9.18 -9.61
N LEU A 248 9.43 8.28 -9.26
CA LEU A 248 8.10 8.19 -9.89
C LEU A 248 7.26 9.45 -9.63
N ALA A 249 7.28 9.98 -8.40
CA ALA A 249 6.58 11.21 -8.04
C ALA A 249 7.11 12.41 -8.82
N PHE A 250 8.44 12.56 -8.89
CA PHE A 250 9.07 13.63 -9.66
C PHE A 250 8.62 13.59 -11.12
N LYS A 251 8.69 12.42 -11.76
CA LYS A 251 8.32 12.26 -13.16
C LYS A 251 6.83 12.48 -13.43
N ALA A 252 5.95 12.13 -12.50
CA ALA A 252 4.50 12.30 -12.65
C ALA A 252 4.01 13.73 -12.38
N LEU A 253 4.78 14.54 -11.64
CA LEU A 253 4.40 15.91 -11.25
C LEU A 253 5.18 17.00 -11.99
N SER A 254 6.11 16.63 -12.89
CA SER A 254 6.98 17.54 -13.64
C SER A 254 6.50 17.81 -15.07
#